data_AF-A0AB35W0L8-F1
#
_entry.id   AF-A0AB35W0L8-F1
#
_cell.length_a   1.000
_cell.length_b   1.000
_cell.length_c   1.000
_cell.angle_alpha   90.00
_cell.angle_beta   90.00
_cell.angle_gamma   90.00
#
_symmetry.space_group_name_H-M   'P 1'
#
loop_
_entity.id
_entity.type
_entity.pdbx_description
1 polymer ?
#
loop_
_entity_poly.entity_id
_entity_poly.type
_entity_poly.pdbx_seq_one_letter_code
_entity_poly.pdbx_strand_id
1 'polypeptide(L)'
;MISIPSYISLELTPYKHFFSEYYIDDSLKKNIQYWLLNEAPWNLVKASFYTQYEFSLKDIELPEFLKFIISKDYLTELKEIVEKTYKVNLHNQVDVVAHKLTKGHVIKIHNDFLVDDQLKESHRLLMHFNSNWNVENGGLCMVFSSNDASSIHNIIIPEGNLLQSFEISENSHHAVSEIYSGNRLTIIFTFYSG
;
A
#
# COMPACT_ATOMS: atom_id res chain seq x y z
N MET A 1 5.49 14.25 11.02
CA MET A 1 4.53 13.85 9.96
C MET A 1 5.29 13.12 8.87
N ILE A 2 4.61 12.29 8.10
CA ILE A 2 5.20 11.62 6.93
C ILE A 2 5.04 12.58 5.74
N SER A 3 6.10 12.84 4.99
CA SER A 3 6.00 13.60 3.73
C SER A 3 6.41 12.74 2.54
N ILE A 4 5.88 13.07 1.37
CA ILE A 4 6.18 12.39 0.12
C ILE A 4 6.99 13.33 -0.76
N PRO A 5 7.95 12.82 -1.56
CA PRO A 5 8.72 13.65 -2.49
C PRO A 5 7.82 14.43 -3.46
N SER A 6 8.20 15.67 -3.72
CA SER A 6 7.46 16.59 -4.60
C SER A 6 7.55 16.24 -6.09
N TYR A 7 8.51 15.37 -6.44
CA TYR A 7 8.72 14.80 -7.76
C TYR A 7 8.80 13.27 -7.64
N ILE A 8 7.98 12.58 -8.42
CA ILE A 8 7.91 11.12 -8.49
C ILE A 8 8.01 10.73 -9.96
N SER A 9 8.88 9.76 -10.27
CA SER A 9 8.96 9.19 -11.60
C SER A 9 7.82 8.17 -11.77
N LEU A 10 6.92 8.43 -12.72
CA LEU A 10 5.82 7.52 -13.04
C LEU A 10 6.26 6.55 -14.14
N GLU A 11 6.27 5.27 -13.83
CA GLU A 11 6.41 4.20 -14.82
C GLU A 11 5.08 4.02 -15.55
N LEU A 12 5.13 3.92 -16.90
CA LEU A 12 3.93 3.76 -17.73
C LEU A 12 3.68 2.30 -18.14
N THR A 13 4.72 1.47 -18.09
CA THR A 13 4.70 0.06 -18.49
C THR A 13 5.04 -0.80 -17.28
N PRO A 14 4.34 -1.92 -17.02
CA PRO A 14 3.24 -2.48 -17.81
C PRO A 14 1.90 -1.77 -17.61
N TYR A 15 1.80 -0.94 -16.58
CA TYR A 15 0.70 -0.03 -16.28
C TYR A 15 1.24 1.17 -15.49
N LYS A 16 0.43 2.20 -15.27
CA LYS A 16 0.87 3.38 -14.52
C LYS A 16 1.12 3.04 -13.05
N HIS A 17 2.37 3.12 -12.62
CA HIS A 17 2.77 2.86 -11.24
C HIS A 17 4.07 3.57 -10.90
N PHE A 18 4.39 3.66 -9.60
CA PHE A 18 5.70 4.12 -9.17
C PHE A 18 6.15 3.45 -7.88
N PHE A 19 7.47 3.47 -7.68
CA PHE A 19 8.12 3.21 -6.40
C PHE A 19 8.98 4.42 -6.05
N SER A 20 8.97 4.81 -4.77
CA SER A 20 9.76 5.92 -4.25
C SER A 20 10.04 5.71 -2.76
N GLU A 21 10.60 6.71 -2.10
CA GLU A 21 10.78 6.72 -0.66
C GLU A 21 10.02 7.88 -0.05
N TYR A 22 9.22 7.62 0.98
CA TYR A 22 8.63 8.68 1.79
C TYR A 22 9.62 9.11 2.88
N TYR A 23 9.46 10.34 3.38
CA TYR A 23 10.24 10.87 4.47
C TYR A 23 9.47 10.76 5.77
N ILE A 24 10.13 10.26 6.81
CA ILE A 24 9.58 10.13 8.16
C ILE A 24 10.74 10.28 9.16
N ASP A 25 10.46 10.88 10.30
CA ASP A 25 11.39 10.89 11.43
C ASP A 25 11.51 9.49 12.05
N ASP A 26 12.73 9.09 12.43
CA ASP A 26 13.03 7.76 12.96
C ASP A 26 12.23 7.43 14.23
N SER A 27 11.99 8.41 15.11
CA SER A 27 11.20 8.21 16.32
C SER A 27 9.75 7.92 15.97
N LEU A 28 9.18 8.71 15.05
CA LEU A 28 7.82 8.47 14.57
C LEU A 28 7.69 7.11 13.88
N LYS A 29 8.65 6.74 13.02
CA LYS A 29 8.66 5.44 12.34
C LYS A 29 8.67 4.29 13.34
N LYS A 30 9.54 4.34 14.35
CA LYS A 30 9.62 3.32 15.40
C LYS A 30 8.33 3.22 16.21
N ASN A 31 7.70 4.34 16.55
CA ASN A 31 6.43 4.35 17.28
C ASN A 31 5.30 3.72 16.46
N ILE A 32 5.20 4.05 15.16
CA ILE A 32 4.21 3.45 14.26
C ILE A 32 4.46 1.94 14.13
N GLN A 33 5.71 1.53 13.92
CA GLN A 33 6.08 0.11 13.82
C GLN A 33 5.76 -0.66 15.10
N TYR A 34 6.10 -0.10 16.26
CA TYR A 34 5.82 -0.70 17.55
C TYR A 34 4.32 -0.89 17.75
N TRP A 35 3.52 0.13 17.48
CA TRP A 35 2.07 0.06 17.61
C TRP A 35 1.45 -0.97 16.64
N LEU A 36 1.86 -0.95 15.37
CA LEU A 36 1.42 -1.93 14.37
C LEU A 36 1.76 -3.38 14.76
N LEU A 37 2.90 -3.61 15.42
CA LEU A 37 3.31 -4.96 15.83
C LEU A 37 2.60 -5.45 17.09
N ASN A 38 2.36 -4.57 18.06
CA ASN A 38 2.02 -4.98 19.43
C ASN A 38 0.60 -4.61 19.86
N GLU A 39 0.00 -3.56 19.30
CA GLU A 39 -1.22 -2.96 19.83
C GLU A 39 -2.37 -2.87 18.81
N ALA A 40 -2.05 -2.85 17.52
CA ALA A 40 -3.05 -2.71 16.47
C ALA A 40 -4.09 -3.86 16.47
N PRO A 41 -5.39 -3.57 16.31
CA PRO A 41 -6.49 -4.52 16.44
C PRO A 41 -6.68 -5.35 15.15
N TRP A 42 -5.70 -6.16 14.83
CA TRP A 42 -5.66 -6.98 13.62
C TRP A 42 -6.81 -8.00 13.53
N ASN A 43 -7.53 -8.00 12.41
CA ASN A 43 -8.51 -9.03 12.07
C ASN A 43 -7.98 -9.89 10.93
N LEU A 44 -8.05 -11.23 11.06
CA LEU A 44 -7.62 -12.13 9.99
C LEU A 44 -8.71 -12.22 8.92
N VAL A 45 -8.36 -11.85 7.69
CA VAL A 45 -9.22 -11.98 6.52
C VAL A 45 -8.65 -13.03 5.58
N LYS A 46 -9.53 -13.95 5.15
CA LYS A 46 -9.21 -15.02 4.21
C LYS A 46 -10.12 -14.87 2.99
N ALA A 47 -9.50 -14.57 1.85
CA ALA A 47 -10.18 -14.53 0.56
C ALA A 47 -9.65 -15.64 -0.35
N SER A 48 -10.20 -15.75 -1.56
CA SER A 48 -9.82 -16.78 -2.54
C SER A 48 -8.36 -16.64 -3.02
N PHE A 49 -7.82 -15.41 -3.05
CA PHE A 49 -6.49 -15.12 -3.57
C PHE A 49 -5.49 -14.58 -2.53
N TYR A 50 -5.92 -14.33 -1.29
CA TYR A 50 -5.05 -13.86 -0.22
C TYR A 50 -5.48 -14.32 1.18
N THR A 51 -4.51 -14.29 2.10
CA THR A 51 -4.75 -14.33 3.54
C THR A 51 -3.91 -13.23 4.17
N GLN A 52 -4.53 -12.33 4.91
CA GLN A 52 -3.85 -11.20 5.55
C GLN A 52 -4.57 -10.78 6.82
N TYR A 53 -3.86 -10.06 7.68
CA TYR A 53 -4.49 -9.31 8.75
C TYR A 53 -4.78 -7.89 8.26
N GLU A 54 -5.97 -7.38 8.53
CA GLU A 54 -6.36 -6.02 8.14
C GLU A 54 -7.28 -5.36 9.18
N PHE A 55 -7.31 -4.02 9.14
CA PHE A 55 -8.34 -3.19 9.77
C PHE A 55 -8.28 -1.76 9.17
N SER A 56 -9.41 -1.06 9.19
CA SER A 56 -9.49 0.36 8.82
C SER A 56 -8.95 1.23 9.95
N LEU A 57 -8.04 2.17 9.63
CA LEU A 57 -7.54 3.14 10.61
C LEU A 57 -8.60 4.17 11.00
N LYS A 58 -9.67 4.31 10.21
CA LYS A 58 -10.77 5.24 10.50
C LYS A 58 -11.77 4.68 11.51
N ASP A 59 -11.81 3.35 11.68
CA ASP A 59 -12.84 2.67 12.48
C ASP A 59 -12.40 2.41 13.93
N ILE A 60 -11.24 2.94 14.31
CA ILE A 60 -10.63 2.73 15.64
C ILE A 60 -10.13 4.03 16.25
N GLU A 61 -9.92 4.02 17.56
CA GLU A 61 -9.23 5.12 18.24
C GLU A 61 -7.71 4.97 18.02
N LEU A 62 -7.13 5.88 17.24
CA LEU A 62 -5.69 5.91 16.98
C LEU A 62 -4.93 6.59 18.12
N PRO A 63 -3.69 6.15 18.42
CA PRO A 63 -2.82 6.88 19.34
C PRO A 63 -2.49 8.27 18.76
N GLU A 64 -2.27 9.24 19.64
CA GLU A 64 -2.13 10.66 19.26
C GLU A 64 -1.07 10.90 18.16
N PHE A 65 0.07 10.21 18.24
CA PHE A 65 1.15 10.33 17.26
C PHE A 65 0.78 9.83 15.86
N LEU A 66 -0.29 9.04 15.70
CA LEU A 66 -0.74 8.44 14.45
C LEU A 66 -2.02 9.09 13.90
N LYS A 67 -2.78 9.83 14.72
CA LYS A 67 -4.05 10.47 14.29
C LYS A 67 -3.94 11.32 13.03
N PHE A 68 -2.79 11.94 12.79
CA PHE A 68 -2.56 12.75 11.59
C PHE A 68 -2.77 11.96 10.29
N ILE A 69 -2.56 10.64 10.28
CA ILE A 69 -2.59 9.81 9.06
C ILE A 69 -3.99 9.71 8.45
N ILE A 70 -5.04 9.94 9.25
CA ILE A 70 -6.44 9.98 8.81
C ILE A 70 -7.01 11.40 8.82
N SER A 71 -6.18 12.41 9.13
CA SER A 71 -6.62 13.80 9.15
C SER A 71 -6.99 14.29 7.76
N LYS A 72 -8.01 15.16 7.68
CA LYS A 72 -8.46 15.73 6.40
C LYS A 72 -7.32 16.43 5.64
N ASP A 73 -6.51 17.20 6.34
CA ASP A 73 -5.41 17.97 5.74
C ASP A 73 -4.39 17.03 5.10
N TYR A 74 -3.99 15.98 5.83
CA TYR A 74 -3.03 15.00 5.31
C TYR A 74 -3.58 14.20 4.13
N LEU A 75 -4.83 13.73 4.22
CA LEU A 75 -5.46 13.00 3.12
C LEU A 75 -5.65 13.86 1.88
N THR A 76 -5.91 15.17 2.04
CA THR A 76 -5.99 16.12 0.93
C THR A 76 -4.62 16.30 0.27
N GLU A 77 -3.56 16.44 1.05
CA GLU A 77 -2.19 16.53 0.53
C GLU A 77 -1.80 15.27 -0.27
N LEU A 78 -2.08 14.08 0.28
CA LEU A 78 -1.83 12.81 -0.42
C LEU A 78 -2.61 12.71 -1.72
N LYS A 79 -3.89 13.12 -1.71
CA LYS A 79 -4.73 13.15 -2.89
C LYS A 79 -4.15 14.06 -3.97
N GLU A 80 -3.76 15.28 -3.63
CA GLU A 80 -3.15 16.23 -4.57
C GLU A 80 -1.86 15.69 -5.20
N ILE A 81 -1.05 14.95 -4.44
CA ILE A 81 0.16 14.30 -4.96
C ILE A 81 -0.20 13.23 -5.98
N VAL A 82 -1.22 12.39 -5.71
CA VAL A 82 -1.67 11.36 -6.65
C VAL A 82 -2.28 12.01 -7.90
N GLU A 83 -3.16 12.99 -7.74
CA GLU A 83 -3.76 13.76 -8.85
C GLU A 83 -2.68 14.37 -9.75
N LYS A 84 -1.67 15.01 -9.17
CA LYS A 84 -0.54 15.62 -9.90
C LYS A 84 0.30 14.56 -10.62
N THR A 85 0.63 13.46 -9.95
CA THR A 85 1.51 12.41 -10.49
C THR A 85 0.85 11.69 -11.66
N TYR A 86 -0.42 11.29 -11.50
CA TYR A 86 -1.16 10.53 -12.50
C TYR A 86 -1.91 11.42 -13.51
N LYS A 87 -1.96 12.74 -13.28
CA LYS A 87 -2.71 13.72 -14.08
C LYS A 87 -4.21 13.40 -14.16
N VAL A 88 -4.81 13.17 -12.99
CA VAL A 88 -6.22 12.80 -12.82
C VAL A 88 -6.90 13.72 -11.82
N ASN A 89 -8.23 13.69 -11.78
CA ASN A 89 -9.02 14.27 -10.68
C ASN A 89 -9.65 13.11 -9.90
N LEU A 90 -9.54 13.15 -8.58
CA LEU A 90 -10.04 12.13 -7.67
C LEU A 90 -11.19 12.68 -6.84
N HIS A 91 -12.05 11.78 -6.39
CA HIS A 91 -13.05 12.08 -5.38
C HIS A 91 -12.39 12.42 -4.03
N ASN A 92 -13.08 13.15 -3.16
CA ASN A 92 -12.52 13.57 -1.86
C ASN A 92 -12.49 12.44 -0.82
N GLN A 93 -13.10 11.29 -1.12
CA GLN A 93 -13.01 10.10 -0.28
C GLN A 93 -11.65 9.43 -0.47
N VAL A 94 -11.00 9.13 0.65
CA VAL A 94 -9.76 8.34 0.71
C VAL A 94 -9.89 7.37 1.86
N ASP A 95 -9.83 6.07 1.60
CA ASP A 95 -9.85 5.05 2.66
C ASP A 95 -8.44 4.67 3.09
N VAL A 96 -8.29 4.33 4.37
CA VAL A 96 -6.98 4.11 5.00
C VAL A 96 -7.02 2.80 5.77
N VAL A 97 -6.32 1.79 5.26
CA VAL A 97 -6.34 0.43 5.79
C VAL A 97 -4.91 -0.01 6.12
N ALA A 98 -4.72 -0.60 7.29
CA ALA A 98 -3.46 -1.25 7.64
C ALA A 98 -3.54 -2.72 7.25
N HIS A 99 -2.49 -3.24 6.60
CA HIS A 99 -2.29 -4.65 6.30
C HIS A 99 -1.06 -5.20 7.05
N LYS A 100 -1.18 -6.44 7.54
CA LYS A 100 -0.08 -7.25 8.04
C LYS A 100 -0.06 -8.62 7.41
N LEU A 101 1.06 -8.98 6.78
CA LEU A 101 1.33 -10.33 6.32
C LEU A 101 2.39 -10.98 7.21
N THR A 102 2.19 -12.25 7.54
CA THR A 102 3.11 -13.05 8.36
C THR A 102 3.43 -14.36 7.66
N LYS A 103 4.29 -15.19 8.26
CA LYS A 103 4.77 -16.44 7.65
C LYS A 103 3.65 -17.29 7.03
N GLY A 104 3.86 -17.70 5.77
CA GLY A 104 2.92 -18.48 4.96
C GLY A 104 1.82 -17.65 4.28
N HIS A 105 1.69 -16.36 4.59
CA HIS A 105 0.78 -15.49 3.87
C HIS A 105 1.35 -15.15 2.49
N VAL A 106 0.47 -15.07 1.50
CA VAL A 106 0.77 -14.74 0.11
C VAL A 106 -0.42 -13.96 -0.47
N ILE A 107 -0.16 -13.05 -1.39
CA ILE A 107 -1.20 -12.42 -2.21
C ILE A 107 -0.91 -12.82 -3.65
N LYS A 108 -1.77 -13.65 -4.24
CA LYS A 108 -1.60 -14.14 -5.63
C LYS A 108 -1.76 -13.00 -6.64
N ILE A 109 -1.43 -13.26 -7.90
CA ILE A 109 -1.58 -12.28 -8.98
C ILE A 109 -3.05 -11.86 -9.09
N HIS A 110 -3.30 -10.56 -9.02
CA HIS A 110 -4.60 -9.90 -9.08
C HIS A 110 -4.41 -8.45 -9.56
N ASN A 111 -5.51 -7.70 -9.78
CA ASN A 111 -5.45 -6.34 -10.32
C ASN A 111 -6.30 -5.31 -9.57
N ASP A 112 -6.94 -5.67 -8.47
CA ASP A 112 -7.86 -4.83 -7.67
C ASP A 112 -9.07 -4.24 -8.42
N PHE A 113 -9.24 -4.54 -9.71
CA PHE A 113 -10.27 -3.93 -10.53
C PHE A 113 -11.64 -4.57 -10.29
N LEU A 114 -12.63 -3.75 -9.91
CA LEU A 114 -14.03 -4.13 -9.75
C LEU A 114 -14.89 -3.43 -10.81
N VAL A 115 -15.73 -4.20 -11.51
CA VAL A 115 -16.49 -3.74 -12.68
C VAL A 115 -17.68 -2.84 -12.31
N ASP A 116 -18.30 -3.07 -11.14
CA ASP A 116 -19.64 -2.58 -10.81
C ASP A 116 -19.69 -1.72 -9.54
N ASP A 117 -18.93 -0.63 -9.54
CA ASP A 117 -18.95 0.37 -8.47
C ASP A 117 -19.46 1.73 -8.97
N GLN A 118 -20.42 2.31 -8.23
CA GLN A 118 -20.87 3.69 -8.45
C GLN A 118 -19.77 4.72 -8.14
N LEU A 119 -18.92 4.41 -7.15
CA LEU A 119 -17.72 5.15 -6.79
C LEU A 119 -16.54 4.19 -6.89
N LYS A 120 -15.69 4.35 -7.90
CA LYS A 120 -14.71 3.32 -8.27
C LYS A 120 -13.40 3.53 -7.53
N GLU A 121 -12.89 2.48 -6.89
CA GLU A 121 -11.47 2.47 -6.48
C GLU A 121 -10.61 2.71 -7.73
N SER A 122 -9.73 3.70 -7.65
CA SER A 122 -8.99 4.20 -8.82
C SER A 122 -7.49 4.11 -8.67
N HIS A 123 -6.96 4.37 -7.48
CA HIS A 123 -5.53 4.38 -7.22
C HIS A 123 -5.25 3.87 -5.82
N ARG A 124 -4.12 3.19 -5.66
CA ARG A 124 -3.58 2.86 -4.34
C ARG A 124 -2.25 3.56 -4.11
N LEU A 125 -2.02 3.97 -2.87
CA LEU A 125 -0.73 4.40 -2.36
C LEU A 125 -0.44 3.59 -1.10
N LEU A 126 0.71 2.94 -1.07
CA LEU A 126 1.10 1.99 -0.04
C LEU A 126 2.39 2.48 0.61
N MET A 127 2.36 2.69 1.92
CA MET A 127 3.53 3.00 2.74
C MET A 127 3.94 1.74 3.50
N HIS A 128 5.17 1.29 3.27
CA HIS A 128 5.71 0.08 3.89
C HIS A 128 6.52 0.44 5.13
N PHE A 129 6.19 -0.17 6.27
CA PHE A 129 6.83 0.09 7.57
C PHE A 129 7.70 -1.09 8.02
N ASN A 130 8.37 -1.77 7.10
CA ASN A 130 9.19 -2.93 7.41
C ASN A 130 10.58 -2.52 7.91
N SER A 131 11.16 -3.31 8.81
CA SER A 131 12.53 -3.12 9.30
C SER A 131 13.39 -4.33 8.98
N ASN A 132 14.59 -4.10 8.44
CA ASN A 132 15.57 -5.13 8.09
C ASN A 132 15.00 -6.22 7.15
N TRP A 133 14.31 -5.79 6.08
CA TRP A 133 13.61 -6.69 5.17
C TRP A 133 14.48 -7.00 3.96
N ASN A 134 14.64 -8.28 3.61
CA ASN A 134 15.42 -8.71 2.47
C ASN A 134 14.73 -9.88 1.73
N VAL A 135 15.38 -10.39 0.69
CA VAL A 135 14.82 -11.45 -0.17
C VAL A 135 14.46 -12.75 0.59
N GLU A 136 15.21 -13.09 1.64
CA GLU A 136 14.98 -14.30 2.45
C GLU A 136 13.71 -14.20 3.31
N ASN A 137 13.21 -13.00 3.55
CA ASN A 137 11.93 -12.81 4.22
C ASN A 137 10.74 -13.14 3.30
N GLY A 138 10.94 -13.12 1.98
CA GLY A 138 9.85 -13.13 1.01
C GLY A 138 9.05 -11.82 1.07
N GLY A 139 7.73 -11.88 0.86
CA GLY A 139 6.88 -10.67 0.87
C GLY A 139 7.20 -9.62 -0.20
N LEU A 140 7.86 -10.03 -1.29
CA LEU A 140 8.34 -9.14 -2.34
C LEU A 140 7.16 -8.53 -3.09
N CYS A 141 7.25 -7.25 -3.42
CA CYS A 141 6.27 -6.59 -4.28
C CYS A 141 6.58 -6.96 -5.73
N MET A 142 5.64 -7.63 -6.40
CA MET A 142 5.83 -8.12 -7.76
C MET A 142 4.85 -7.44 -8.71
N VAL A 143 5.36 -6.94 -9.83
CA VAL A 143 4.59 -6.29 -10.91
C VAL A 143 4.63 -7.19 -12.13
N PHE A 144 3.49 -7.37 -12.79
CA PHE A 144 3.34 -8.27 -13.94
C PHE A 144 2.75 -7.53 -15.14
N SER A 145 3.08 -8.02 -16.33
CA SER A 145 2.52 -7.49 -17.58
C SER A 145 1.16 -8.11 -17.93
N SER A 146 0.81 -9.24 -17.32
CA SER A 146 -0.46 -9.93 -17.46
C SER A 146 -0.77 -10.78 -16.22
N ASN A 147 -1.92 -11.45 -16.19
CA ASN A 147 -2.28 -12.42 -15.15
C ASN A 147 -1.54 -13.78 -15.32
N ASP A 148 -0.23 -13.74 -15.52
CA ASP A 148 0.65 -14.91 -15.69
C ASP A 148 1.97 -14.67 -14.96
N ALA A 149 2.41 -15.67 -14.17
CA ALA A 149 3.67 -15.62 -13.46
C ALA A 149 4.90 -15.48 -14.38
N SER A 150 4.81 -15.94 -15.63
CA SER A 150 5.88 -15.78 -16.63
C SER A 150 6.06 -14.34 -17.10
N SER A 151 5.08 -13.46 -16.84
CA SER A 151 5.05 -12.06 -17.28
C SER A 151 5.62 -11.07 -16.26
N ILE A 152 6.37 -11.57 -15.28
CA ILE A 152 6.97 -10.74 -14.22
C ILE A 152 7.82 -9.64 -14.84
N HIS A 153 7.48 -8.40 -14.49
CA HIS A 153 8.12 -7.20 -15.03
C HIS A 153 9.10 -6.61 -14.01
N ASN A 154 8.72 -6.59 -12.74
CA ASN A 154 9.55 -6.00 -11.68
C ASN A 154 9.37 -6.72 -10.34
N ILE A 155 10.42 -6.76 -9.54
CA ILE A 155 10.44 -7.30 -8.18
C ILE A 155 11.13 -6.30 -7.25
N ILE A 156 10.42 -5.85 -6.22
CA ILE A 156 10.89 -4.85 -5.28
C ILE A 156 10.89 -5.43 -3.86
N ILE A 157 12.01 -5.29 -3.15
CA ILE A 157 12.11 -5.62 -1.73
C ILE A 157 11.43 -4.49 -0.93
N PRO A 158 10.42 -4.78 -0.08
CA PRO A 158 9.69 -3.75 0.65
C PRO A 158 10.46 -3.28 1.89
N GLU A 159 11.70 -2.85 1.73
CA GLU A 159 12.55 -2.35 2.81
C GLU A 159 12.46 -0.82 2.97
N GLY A 160 12.85 -0.31 4.14
CA GLY A 160 13.09 1.12 4.33
C GLY A 160 11.79 1.90 4.47
N ASN A 161 11.72 3.04 3.77
CA ASN A 161 10.54 3.89 3.70
C ASN A 161 9.88 3.73 2.31
N LEU A 162 9.77 2.50 1.82
CA LEU A 162 9.22 2.25 0.49
C LEU A 162 7.81 2.84 0.39
N LEU A 163 7.63 3.66 -0.63
CA LEU A 163 6.35 4.16 -1.11
C LEU A 163 6.06 3.48 -2.43
N GLN A 164 4.90 2.84 -2.54
CA GLN A 164 4.44 2.20 -3.77
C GLN A 164 3.10 2.81 -4.16
N SER A 165 2.87 3.03 -5.45
CA SER A 165 1.55 3.45 -5.94
C SER A 165 1.26 2.89 -7.31
N PHE A 166 -0.02 2.73 -7.62
CA PHE A 166 -0.49 2.36 -8.95
C PHE A 166 -1.91 2.85 -9.21
N GLU A 167 -2.22 3.02 -10.50
CA GLU A 167 -3.58 3.11 -11.04
C GLU A 167 -4.21 1.71 -11.06
N ILE A 168 -5.43 1.57 -10.51
CA ILE A 168 -6.23 0.36 -10.56
C ILE A 168 -6.87 0.26 -11.95
N SER A 169 -6.65 -0.86 -12.63
CA SER A 169 -7.22 -1.16 -13.94
C SER A 169 -7.26 -2.67 -14.18
N GLU A 170 -7.93 -3.11 -15.24
CA GLU A 170 -7.89 -4.52 -15.64
C GLU A 170 -6.45 -5.05 -15.86
N ASN A 171 -5.49 -4.16 -16.14
CA ASN A 171 -4.11 -4.50 -16.46
C ASN A 171 -3.14 -4.32 -15.29
N SER A 172 -3.57 -3.81 -14.13
CA SER A 172 -2.68 -3.51 -12.99
C SER A 172 -2.29 -4.75 -12.19
N HIS A 173 -1.75 -5.76 -12.88
CA HIS A 173 -1.42 -7.07 -12.30
C HIS A 173 -0.24 -6.98 -11.35
N HIS A 174 -0.48 -7.36 -10.09
CA HIS A 174 0.52 -7.37 -9.05
C HIS A 174 0.29 -8.50 -8.06
N ALA A 175 1.32 -8.80 -7.27
CA ALA A 175 1.28 -9.82 -6.23
C ALA A 175 2.25 -9.47 -5.09
N VAL A 176 2.08 -10.19 -3.98
CA VAL A 176 3.05 -10.21 -2.88
C VAL A 176 3.52 -11.65 -2.72
N SER A 177 4.83 -11.88 -2.86
CA SER A 177 5.37 -13.23 -2.72
C SER A 177 5.08 -13.79 -1.33
N GLU A 178 5.14 -15.12 -1.18
CA GLU A 178 4.97 -15.74 0.13
C GLU A 178 5.94 -15.14 1.15
N ILE A 179 5.46 -14.94 2.38
CA ILE A 179 6.27 -14.54 3.52
C ILE A 179 6.91 -15.79 4.12
N TYR A 180 8.24 -15.85 4.17
CA TYR A 180 8.95 -16.94 4.82
C TYR A 180 9.30 -16.63 6.27
N SER A 181 9.50 -15.35 6.60
CA SER A 181 9.79 -14.89 7.95
C SER A 181 9.46 -13.40 8.16
N GLY A 182 9.23 -13.00 9.41
CA GLY A 182 8.92 -11.61 9.78
C GLY A 182 7.43 -11.24 9.67
N ASN A 183 7.14 -9.96 9.94
CA ASN A 183 5.82 -9.36 9.76
C ASN A 183 5.94 -8.18 8.79
N ARG A 184 5.32 -8.30 7.62
CA ARG A 184 5.28 -7.25 6.61
C ARG A 184 4.11 -6.32 6.92
N LEU A 185 4.40 -5.05 7.21
CA LEU A 185 3.47 -4.02 7.64
C LEU A 185 3.31 -2.97 6.55
N THR A 186 2.06 -2.69 6.17
CA THR A 186 1.75 -1.69 5.14
C THR A 186 0.54 -0.88 5.57
N ILE A 187 0.55 0.43 5.34
CA ILE A 187 -0.65 1.28 5.38
C ILE A 187 -0.99 1.66 3.96
N ILE A 188 -2.23 1.41 3.56
CA ILE A 188 -2.74 1.58 2.21
C ILE A 188 -3.76 2.70 2.22
N PHE A 189 -3.59 3.65 1.30
CA PHE A 189 -4.54 4.69 0.97
C PHE A 189 -5.21 4.33 -0.35
N THR A 190 -6.53 4.20 -0.33
CA THR A 190 -7.34 3.91 -1.52
C THR A 190 -8.06 5.19 -1.93
N PHE A 191 -7.83 5.62 -3.17
CA PHE A 191 -8.45 6.81 -3.75
C PHE A 191 -9.52 6.42 -4.75
N TYR A 192 -10.57 7.23 -4.82
CA TYR A 192 -11.73 6.95 -5.66
C TYR A 192 -11.85 7.91 -6.83
N SER A 193 -12.42 7.44 -7.94
CA SER A 193 -12.86 8.26 -9.07
C SER A 193 -14.39 8.17 -9.23
N GLY A 194 -14.99 9.28 -9.67
CA GLY A 194 -16.43 9.45 -9.86
C GLY A 194 -16.74 10.77 -10.55
#